data_AF-A0A9X5CW83-F1
#
_entry.id   AF-A0A9X5CW83-F1
#
_cell.length_a   1.000
_cell.length_b   1.000
_cell.length_c   1.000
_cell.angle_alpha   90.00
_cell.angle_beta   90.00
_cell.angle_gamma   90.00
#
_symmetry.space_group_name_H-M   'P 1'
#
loop_
_entity.id
_entity.type
_entity.pdbx_description
1 polymer ?
#
loop_
_entity_poly.entity_id
_entity_poly.type
_entity_poly.pdbx_seq_one_letter_code
_entity_poly.pdbx_strand_id
1 'polypeptide(L)' 'MSDQPAELQVRNPATEEVIATVPATSPADVDAAVARAARAQTAWAAL' A
#
# COMPACT_ATOMS: atom_id res chain seq x y z
N MET A 1 14.29 -1.67 15.65
CA MET A 1 12.88 -1.50 15.27
C MET A 1 12.49 -2.76 14.52
N SER A 2 11.54 -3.52 15.06
CA SER A 2 11.05 -4.75 14.43
C SER A 2 10.52 -4.43 13.03
N ASP A 3 10.91 -5.22 12.03
CA ASP A 3 10.59 -5.03 10.62
C ASP A 3 9.17 -5.52 10.25
N GLN A 4 8.28 -5.64 11.24
CA GLN A 4 6.88 -5.99 10.99
C GLN A 4 6.11 -4.74 10.57
N PRO A 5 5.34 -4.80 9.46
CA PRO A 5 4.50 -3.68 9.07
C PRO A 5 3.49 -3.40 10.18
N ALA A 6 3.39 -2.15 10.60
CA ALA A 6 2.32 -1.71 11.49
C ALA A 6 0.96 -1.96 10.80
N GLU A 7 -0.09 -2.25 11.55
CA GLU A 7 -1.42 -2.46 10.99
C GLU A 7 -2.28 -1.19 11.07
N LEU A 8 -3.12 -0.95 10.07
CA LEU A 8 -4.08 0.15 10.00
C LEU A 8 -5.51 -0.42 10.03
N GLN A 9 -6.34 0.12 10.92
CA GLN A 9 -7.75 -0.23 11.00
C GLN A 9 -8.58 0.66 10.06
N VAL A 10 -9.34 0.04 9.17
CA VAL A 10 -10.33 0.72 8.33
C VAL A 10 -11.65 0.75 9.09
N ARG A 11 -12.20 1.95 9.29
CA ARG A 11 -13.44 2.16 10.04
C ARG A 11 -14.60 2.51 9.12
N ASN A 12 -15.79 2.04 9.48
CA ASN A 12 -17.04 2.44 8.84
C ASN A 12 -17.37 3.89 9.22
N PRO A 13 -17.50 4.83 8.27
CA PRO A 13 -17.79 6.23 8.60
C PRO A 13 -19.19 6.46 9.22
N ALA A 14 -20.10 5.49 9.13
CA ALA A 14 -21.44 5.59 9.72
C ALA A 14 -21.52 5.10 11.18
N THR A 15 -20.61 4.21 11.61
CA THR A 15 -20.68 3.53 12.91
C THR A 15 -19.38 3.52 13.71
N GLU A 16 -18.26 3.93 13.11
CA GLU A 16 -16.89 3.85 13.64
C GLU A 16 -16.38 2.44 13.97
N GLU A 17 -17.14 1.40 13.61
CA GLU A 17 -16.74 0.00 13.74
C GLU A 17 -15.62 -0.34 12.74
N VAL A 18 -14.72 -1.25 13.14
CA VAL A 18 -13.64 -1.73 12.26
C VAL A 18 -14.22 -2.71 11.25
N ILE A 19 -14.02 -2.43 9.96
CA ILE A 19 -14.49 -3.28 8.85
C ILE A 19 -13.36 -4.05 8.16
N ALA A 20 -12.11 -3.62 8.34
CA ALA A 20 -10.93 -4.33 7.85
C ALA A 20 -9.66 -3.88 8.59
N THR A 21 -8.63 -4.71 8.53
CA THR A 21 -7.26 -4.35 8.91
C THR A 21 -6.37 -4.51 7.69
N VAL A 22 -5.52 -3.51 7.42
CA VAL A 22 -4.58 -3.52 6.30
C VAL A 22 -3.16 -3.23 6.81
N PRO A 23 -2.12 -3.76 6.16
CA PRO A 23 -0.74 -3.39 6.53
C PRO A 23 -0.45 -1.94 6.16
N ALA A 24 0.29 -1.24 7.03
CA ALA A 24 0.95 0.02 6.72
C ALA A 24 2.17 -0.28 5.83
N THR A 25 2.20 0.33 4.65
CA THR A 25 3.31 0.21 3.72
C THR A 25 4.53 0.96 4.24
N SER A 26 5.70 0.33 4.22
CA SER A 26 6.96 1.00 4.57
C SER A 26 7.44 1.91 3.43
N PRO A 27 8.32 2.89 3.69
CA PRO A 27 8.94 3.67 2.62
C PRO A 27 9.67 2.82 1.58
N ALA A 28 10.37 1.75 2.00
CA ALA A 28 11.08 0.85 1.11
C ALA A 28 10.13 0.07 0.17
N ASP A 29 8.95 -0.31 0.67
CA ASP A 29 7.93 -0.97 -0.15
C ASP A 29 7.35 0.00 -1.19
N VAL A 30 7.20 1.28 -0.85
CA VAL A 30 6.81 2.33 -1.80
C VAL A 30 7.87 2.47 -2.89
N ASP A 31 9.15 2.56 -2.53
CA ASP A 31 10.24 2.66 -3.49
C ASP A 31 10.26 1.46 -4.44
N ALA A 32 10.09 0.25 -3.91
CA ALA A 32 10.01 -0.98 -4.70
C ALA A 32 8.79 -0.99 -5.64
N ALA A 33 7.64 -0.47 -5.20
CA ALA A 33 6.45 -0.34 -6.03
C ALA A 33 6.65 0.66 -7.18
N VAL A 34 7.22 1.84 -6.90
CA VAL A 34 7.52 2.86 -7.90
C VAL A 34 8.52 2.35 -8.94
N ALA A 35 9.58 1.65 -8.51
CA ALA A 35 10.56 1.09 -9.43
C ALA A 35 9.93 0.06 -10.40
N ARG A 36 9.00 -0.78 -9.91
CA ARG A 36 8.25 -1.70 -10.77
C ARG A 36 7.31 -0.97 -11.73
N ALA A 37 6.60 0.05 -11.23
CA ALA A 37 5.70 0.86 -12.04
C ALA A 37 6.45 1.57 -13.18
N ALA A 38 7.61 2.18 -12.89
CA ALA A 38 8.44 2.85 -13.90
C ALA A 38 8.88 1.91 -15.02
N ARG A 39 9.23 0.65 -14.70
CA ARG A 39 9.58 -0.37 -15.69
C ARG A 39 8.39 -0.76 -16.57
N ALA A 40 7.21 -0.92 -15.98
CA ALA A 40 6.00 -1.30 -16.69
C ALA A 40 5.42 -0.15 -17.54
N GLN A 41 5.67 1.10 -17.14
CA GLN A 41 5.06 2.29 -17.74
C GLN A 41 5.32 2.39 -19.25
N THR A 42 6.53 2.10 -19.72
CA THR A 42 6.86 2.20 -21.16
C THR A 42 6.03 1.24 -22.01
N ALA A 43 5.89 -0.02 -21.57
CA ALA A 43 5.11 -1.01 -22.31
C ALA A 43 3.61 -0.69 -22.24
N TRP A 44 3.13 -0.26 -21.07
CA TRP A 44 1.74 0.14 -20.88
C TRP A 44 1.35 1.33 -21.76
N ALA A 45 2.22 2.34 -21.86
CA ALA A 45 1.96 3.53 -22.68
C ALA A 45 1.95 3.25 -24.19
N ALA A 46 2.42 2.08 -24.63
CA ALA A 46 2.46 1.66 -26.02
C ALA A 46 1.27 0.76 -26.43
N LEU A 47 0.35 0.45 -25.49
CA LEU A 47 -0.92 -0.25 -25.75
C LEU A 47 -2.00 0.71 -26.25
#